data_AF-A0A356A005-F1
#
_entry.id   AF-A0A356A005-F1
#
_cell.length_a   1.000
_cell.length_b   1.000
_cell.length_c   1.000
_cell.angle_alpha   90.00
_cell.angle_beta   90.00
_cell.angle_gamma   90.00
#
_symmetry.space_group_name_H-M   'P 1'
#
loop_
_entity.id
_entity.type
_entity.pdbx_description
1 polymer ?
#
loop_
_entity_poly.entity_id
_entity_poly.type
_entity_poly.pdbx_seq_one_letter_code
_entity_poly.pdbx_strand_id
1 'polypeptide(L)' 'MQAHLQEIQNRLDAIETQYKVEILYACEAGSRAWGFESIDSDFDVRFIYVKRNVLDYISITP' A
#
# COMPACT_ATOMS: atom_id res chain seq x y z
N MET A 1 9.22 15.96 4.17
CA MET A 1 7.76 15.70 4.24
C MET A 1 7.17 15.39 2.86
N GLN A 2 7.29 16.27 1.86
CA GLN A 2 6.73 16.03 0.51
C GLN A 2 7.36 14.85 -0.27
N ALA A 3 8.68 14.62 -0.14
CA ALA A 3 9.38 13.57 -0.88
C ALA A 3 8.91 12.14 -0.53
N HIS A 4 8.59 11.87 0.74
CA HIS A 4 8.17 10.54 1.18
C HIS A 4 6.77 10.18 0.70
N LEU A 5 5.84 11.15 0.66
CA LEU A 5 4.49 10.92 0.15
C LEU A 5 4.51 10.56 -1.34
N GLN A 6 5.34 11.24 -2.13
CA GLN A 6 5.49 10.91 -3.54
C GLN A 6 6.08 9.51 -3.74
N GLU A 7 7.09 9.14 -2.94
CA GLU A 7 7.66 7.79 -2.99
C GLU A 7 6.64 6.72 -2.59
N ILE A 8 5.85 6.96 -1.54
CA ILE A 8 4.76 6.05 -1.14
C ILE A 8 3.76 5.91 -2.29
N GLN A 9 3.32 7.01 -2.90
CA GLN A 9 2.39 6.96 -4.03
C GLN A 9 2.97 6.15 -5.21
N ASN A 10 4.23 6.40 -5.60
CA ASN A 10 4.89 5.66 -6.67
C ASN A 10 4.93 4.15 -6.38
N ARG A 11 5.17 3.77 -5.11
CA ARG A 11 5.17 2.37 -4.70
C ARG A 11 3.77 1.75 -4.73
N LEU A 12 2.73 2.49 -4.34
CA LEU A 12 1.34 2.04 -4.45
C LEU A 12 0.95 1.82 -5.93
N ASP A 13 1.28 2.77 -6.81
CA ASP A 13 1.01 2.66 -8.25
C ASP A 13 1.75 1.45 -8.89
N ALA A 14 2.99 1.21 -8.46
CA ALA A 14 3.77 0.05 -8.87
C ALA A 14 3.12 -1.27 -8.40
N ILE A 15 2.61 -1.32 -7.17
CA ILE A 15 1.89 -2.49 -6.63
C ILE A 15 0.62 -2.76 -7.44
N GLU A 16 -0.19 -1.73 -7.74
CA GLU A 16 -1.39 -1.89 -8.56
C GLU A 16 -1.08 -2.51 -9.92
N THR A 17 -0.02 -2.00 -10.56
CA THR A 17 0.42 -2.48 -11.88
C THR A 17 0.98 -3.89 -11.81
N GLN A 18 1.89 -4.16 -10.88
CA GLN A 18 2.59 -5.44 -10.74
C GLN A 18 1.62 -6.58 -10.39
N TYR A 19 0.69 -6.34 -9.47
CA TYR A 19 -0.20 -7.38 -8.94
C TYR A 19 -1.59 -7.39 -9.59
N LYS A 20 -1.83 -6.50 -10.56
CA LYS A 20 -3.10 -6.33 -11.28
C LYS A 20 -4.28 -6.13 -10.33
N VAL A 21 -4.05 -5.29 -9.33
CA VAL A 21 -5.05 -4.92 -8.32
C VAL A 21 -5.46 -3.46 -8.51
N GLU A 22 -6.53 -3.08 -7.85
CA GLU A 22 -6.94 -1.69 -7.64
C GLU A 22 -6.95 -1.43 -6.14
N ILE A 23 -6.23 -0.41 -5.68
CA ILE A 23 -6.17 0.00 -4.29
C ILE A 23 -7.31 1.00 -4.04
N LEU A 24 -8.28 0.59 -3.22
CA LEU A 24 -9.46 1.38 -2.89
C LEU A 24 -9.18 2.42 -1.80
N TYR A 25 -8.26 2.09 -0.90
CA TYR A 25 -7.90 2.91 0.24
C TYR A 25 -6.51 2.55 0.72
N ALA A 26 -5.71 3.56 1.07
CA ALA A 26 -4.42 3.40 1.71
C ALA A 26 -4.30 4.40 2.87
N CYS A 27 -3.69 3.97 3.97
CA CYS A 27 -3.39 4.84 5.08
C CYS A 27 -2.05 4.48 5.71
N GLU A 28 -1.46 5.47 6.39
CA GLU A 28 -0.32 5.24 7.26
C GLU A 28 -0.74 4.33 8.43
N ALA A 29 0.18 3.46 8.81
CA ALA A 29 0.09 2.59 9.96
C ALA A 29 1.40 2.70 10.75
N GLY A 30 1.53 1.96 11.86
CA GLY A 30 2.80 1.90 12.59
C GLY A 30 3.06 3.11 13.50
N SER A 31 4.31 3.28 13.92
CA SER A 31 4.70 4.20 15.00
C SER A 31 4.29 5.65 14.73
N ARG A 32 4.40 6.10 13.48
CA ARG A 32 3.99 7.45 13.02
C ARG A 32 2.49 7.69 13.15
N ALA A 33 1.66 6.67 12.90
CA ALA A 33 0.22 6.77 13.08
C ALA A 33 -0.18 6.85 14.56
N TRP A 34 0.67 6.39 15.48
CA TRP A 34 0.44 6.43 16.93
C TRP A 34 1.18 7.57 17.65
N GLY A 35 2.02 8.35 16.95
CA GLY A 35 2.80 9.44 17.53
C GLY A 35 4.01 8.99 18.35
N PHE A 36 4.52 7.77 18.10
CA PHE A 36 5.71 7.20 18.75
C PHE A 36 6.89 7.06 17.77
N GLU A 37 6.86 7.78 16.66
CA GLU A 37 7.93 7.73 15.67
C GLU A 37 9.23 8.36 16.17
N SER A 38 10.33 7.69 15.85
CA SER A 38 11.67 8.26 15.86
C SER A 38 12.02 8.83 14.49
N ILE A 39 13.12 9.58 14.41
CA ILE A 39 13.70 10.03 13.13
C ILE A 39 13.97 8.86 12.18
N ASP A 40 14.40 7.72 12.72
CA ASP A 40 14.74 6.52 11.97
C ASP A 40 13.53 5.60 11.73
N SER A 41 12.32 6.01 12.12
CA SER A 41 11.11 5.22 11.85
C SER A 41 10.77 5.20 10.37
N ASP A 42 10.46 4.01 9.87
CA ASP A 42 9.98 3.75 8.52
C ASP A 42 8.53 4.22 8.34
N PHE A 43 8.00 3.99 7.14
CA PHE A 43 6.63 4.32 6.76
C PHE A 43 5.86 3.02 6.50
N ASP A 44 5.18 2.53 7.52
CA ASP A 44 4.22 1.44 7.39
C ASP A 44 2.96 1.95 6.68
N VAL A 45 2.60 1.33 5.55
CA VAL A 45 1.38 1.67 4.81
C VAL A 45 0.51 0.43 4.68
N ARG A 46 -0.76 0.53 5.07
CA ARG A 46 -1.76 -0.52 4.90
C ARG A 46 -2.79 -0.06 3.88
N PHE A 47 -3.29 -1.01 3.09
CA PHE A 47 -4.26 -0.71 2.04
C PHE A 47 -5.28 -1.82 1.85
N ILE A 48 -6.45 -1.44 1.33
CA ILE A 48 -7.51 -2.33 0.88
C ILE A 48 -7.47 -2.36 -0.63
N TYR A 49 -7.49 -3.55 -1.23
CA TYR A 49 -7.46 -3.72 -2.67
C TYR A 49 -8.54 -4.68 -3.16
N VAL A 50 -8.85 -4.56 -4.44
CA VAL A 50 -9.63 -5.54 -5.20
C VAL A 50 -8.82 -6.06 -6.39
N LYS A 51 -9.02 -7.32 -6.75
CA LYS A 51 -8.48 -7.88 -7.99
C LYS A 51 -9.32 -7.36 -9.15
N ARG A 52 -8.65 -6.96 -10.23
CA ARG A 52 -9.34 -6.47 -11.44
C ARG A 52 -10.11 -7.58 -12.16
N ASN A 53 -9.73 -8.84 -11.95
CA ASN A 53 -10.43 -10.01 -12.49
C ASN A 53 -11.06 -10.83 -11.37
N VAL A 54 -12.38 -11.05 -11.44
CA VAL A 54 -13.12 -11.82 -10.43
C VAL A 54 -12.66 -13.28 -10.34
N LEU A 55 -12.18 -13.85 -11.46
CA LEU A 55 -11.73 -15.25 -11.49
C LEU A 55 -10.48 -15.47 -10.62
N ASP A 56 -9.71 -14.42 -10.33
CA ASP A 56 -8.52 -14.51 -9.50
C ASP A 56 -8.86 -14.85 -8.04
N TYR A 57 -10.10 -14.57 -7.59
CA TYR A 57 -10.56 -14.90 -6.23
C TYR A 57 -10.90 -16.39 -6.04
N ILE A 58 -11.10 -17.12 -7.13
CA ILE A 58 -11.45 -18.55 -7.10
C ILE A 58 -10.29 -19.44 -7.58
N SER A 59 -9.12 -18.84 -7.84
CA SER A 59 -7.89 -19.54 -8.20
C SER A 59 -7.15 -20.00 -6.93
N ILE A 60 -6.65 -21.24 -6.95
CA ILE A 60 -5.74 -21.77 -5.91
C ILE A 60 -4.27 -21.54 -6.25
N THR A 61 -3.98 -21.04 -7.45
CA THR A 61 -2.64 -20.68 -7.92
C THR A 61 -2.52 -19.17 -8.07
N PRO A 62 -1.40 -18.56 -7.64
CA PRO A 62 -1.15 -17.13 -7.77
C PRO A 62 -1.20 -16.61 -9.20
#